data_AF-A0A0S4KJF8-F1
#
_entry.id   AF-A0A0S4KJF8-F1
#
_cell.length_a   1.000
_cell.length_b   1.000
_cell.length_c   1.000
_cell.angle_alpha   90.00
_cell.angle_beta   90.00
_cell.angle_gamma   90.00
#
_symmetry.space_group_name_H-M   'P 1'
#
loop_
_entity.id
_entity.type
_entity.pdbx_description
1 polymer ?
#
loop_
_entity_poly.entity_id
_entity_poly.type
_entity_poly.pdbx_seq_one_letter_code
_entity_poly.pdbx_strand_id
1 'polypeptide(L)'
;ISRLCISLLFAGVCWSWVLFTFERRKINYLYVFEFSQTASTTWMQCLEYSLLMFFLCCLFSVLYVRASLHKDPSADCYSSAAGFPFLAPYMMPTFLVIWISSLVFPIRHVFWKTRNAFARVFFQCMHLPFGDVRFVEFFVADWGTSMVIPCGDLLYLLCFYTAEAHSAFTNSPSGVCLDVQKKYNFPVAMIPYFWRGCQTFKMYKKTGIKAHLVNHGKYQSFLIYFVISWAYALWPCDALNVLSWIMHFVAEVYAWVWDILMDWGWIK
;
A
#
# COMPACT_ATOMS: atom_id res chain seq x y z
N ILE A 1 -3.64 7.46 -15.19
CA ILE A 1 -2.75 6.99 -14.10
C ILE A 1 -3.62 6.34 -13.04
N SER A 2 -3.33 5.10 -12.64
CA SER A 2 -4.12 4.42 -11.60
C SER A 2 -3.82 5.02 -10.21
N ARG A 3 -4.82 5.00 -9.31
CA ARG A 3 -4.66 5.44 -7.91
C ARG A 3 -3.56 4.67 -7.18
N LEU A 4 -3.38 3.39 -7.50
CA LEU A 4 -2.27 2.58 -7.01
C LEU A 4 -0.91 3.17 -7.38
N CYS A 5 -0.70 3.55 -8.65
CA CYS A 5 0.57 4.14 -9.07
C CYS A 5 0.86 5.43 -8.30
N ILE A 6 -0.11 6.33 -8.17
CA ILE A 6 0.07 7.59 -7.42
C ILE A 6 0.46 7.30 -5.97
N SER A 7 -0.20 6.33 -5.34
CA SER A 7 0.06 6.00 -3.94
C SER A 7 1.46 5.41 -3.73
N LEU A 8 1.92 4.53 -4.62
CA LEU A 8 3.28 3.98 -4.59
C LEU A 8 4.35 5.06 -4.83
N LEU A 9 4.06 6.04 -5.70
CA LEU A 9 4.96 7.16 -5.96
C LEU A 9 5.07 8.06 -4.74
N PHE A 10 3.92 8.40 -4.16
CA PHE A 10 3.85 9.21 -2.96
C PHE A 10 4.63 8.55 -1.82
N ALA A 11 4.47 7.24 -1.63
CA ALA A 11 5.24 6.48 -0.65
C ALA A 11 6.76 6.59 -0.87
N GLY A 12 7.22 6.45 -2.12
CA GLY A 12 8.64 6.59 -2.47
C GLY A 12 9.19 7.99 -2.19
N VAL A 13 8.44 9.04 -2.55
CA VAL A 13 8.81 10.43 -2.29
C VAL A 13 8.83 10.74 -0.79
N CYS A 14 7.83 10.28 -0.04
CA CYS A 14 7.78 10.42 1.42
C CYS A 14 8.97 9.73 2.08
N TRP A 15 9.36 8.54 1.63
CA TRP A 15 10.55 7.86 2.14
C TRP A 15 11.83 8.64 1.87
N SER A 16 12.00 9.18 0.67
CA SER A 16 13.12 10.07 0.36
C SER A 16 13.16 11.29 1.26
N TRP A 17 12.00 11.90 1.53
CA TRP A 17 11.90 13.03 2.45
C TRP A 17 12.28 12.69 3.89
N VAL A 18 11.88 11.51 4.37
CA VAL A 18 12.24 11.01 5.70
C VAL A 18 13.75 10.80 5.81
N LEU A 19 14.36 10.13 4.82
CA LEU A 19 15.82 9.93 4.79
C LEU A 19 16.57 11.27 4.73
N PHE A 20 16.11 12.22 3.91
CA PHE A 20 16.67 13.57 3.85
C PHE A 20 16.61 14.26 5.22
N THR A 21 15.48 14.15 5.91
CA THR A 21 15.29 14.76 7.23
C THR A 21 16.21 14.12 8.27
N PHE A 22 16.36 12.80 8.26
CA PHE A 22 17.29 12.10 9.14
C PHE A 22 18.73 12.53 8.91
N GLU A 23 19.18 12.65 7.65
CA GLU A 23 20.52 13.15 7.34
C GLU A 23 20.71 14.61 7.80
N ARG A 24 19.75 15.50 7.51
CA ARG A 24 19.81 16.92 7.93
C ARG A 24 19.82 17.09 9.43
N ARG A 25 19.10 16.24 10.17
CA ARG A 25 19.04 16.24 11.63
C ARG A 25 20.16 15.41 12.27
N LYS A 26 21.07 14.83 11.48
CA LYS A 26 22.17 13.96 11.93
C LYS A 26 21.69 12.75 12.75
N ILE A 27 20.49 12.25 12.46
CA ILE A 27 19.95 11.02 13.05
C ILE A 27 20.60 9.84 12.32
N ASN A 28 21.26 8.95 13.07
CA ASN A 28 21.88 7.75 12.51
C ASN A 28 20.81 6.69 12.21
N TYR A 29 20.03 6.91 11.14
CA TYR A 29 18.95 6.00 10.73
C TYR A 29 19.44 4.59 10.39
N LEU A 30 20.71 4.45 9.96
CA LEU A 30 21.31 3.13 9.71
C LEU A 30 21.47 2.33 11.00
N TYR A 31 21.85 2.98 12.10
CA TYR A 31 21.86 2.35 13.41
C TYR A 31 20.44 2.07 13.92
N VAL A 32 19.54 3.06 13.85
CA VAL A 32 18.15 2.95 14.34
C VAL A 32 17.37 1.82 13.67
N PHE A 33 17.54 1.64 12.36
CA PHE A 33 16.89 0.57 11.60
C PHE A 33 17.76 -0.68 11.44
N GLU A 34 18.93 -0.74 12.07
CA GLU A 34 19.89 -1.84 11.97
C GLU A 34 20.26 -2.18 10.51
N PHE A 35 20.33 -1.17 9.65
CA PHE A 35 20.72 -1.31 8.26
C PHE A 35 22.25 -1.39 8.09
N SER A 36 22.67 -2.08 7.03
CA SER A 36 24.09 -2.21 6.69
C SER A 36 24.69 -0.85 6.29
N GLN A 37 25.73 -0.41 7.01
CA GLN A 37 26.43 0.84 6.72
C GLN A 37 27.14 0.85 5.34
N THR A 38 27.57 -0.32 4.86
CA THR A 38 28.34 -0.46 3.62
C THR A 38 27.48 -0.44 2.35
N ALA A 39 26.16 -0.30 2.48
CA ALA A 39 25.24 -0.49 1.37
C ALA A 39 23.90 0.25 1.51
N SER A 40 23.90 1.33 2.28
CA SER A 40 22.70 2.14 2.45
C SER A 40 22.37 2.90 1.17
N THR A 41 21.07 2.98 0.88
CA THR A 41 20.55 3.83 -0.19
C THR A 41 20.41 5.26 0.33
N THR A 42 20.94 6.23 -0.41
CA THR A 42 20.80 7.65 -0.05
C THR A 42 19.40 8.16 -0.38
N TRP A 43 18.98 9.26 0.25
CA TRP A 43 17.69 9.88 -0.09
C TRP A 43 17.62 10.32 -1.56
N MET A 44 18.74 10.77 -2.15
CA MET A 44 18.81 11.14 -3.57
C MET A 44 18.52 9.94 -4.47
N GLN A 45 19.14 8.79 -4.18
CA GLN A 45 18.91 7.55 -4.92
C GLN A 45 17.45 7.08 -4.83
N CYS A 46 16.84 7.16 -3.64
CA CYS A 46 15.42 6.86 -3.46
C CYS A 46 14.53 7.83 -4.25
N LEU A 47 14.88 9.12 -4.28
CA LEU A 47 14.13 10.15 -4.99
C LEU A 47 14.24 9.98 -6.51
N GLU A 48 15.45 9.81 -7.03
CA GLU A 48 15.71 9.55 -8.45
C GLU A 48 14.93 8.34 -8.96
N TYR A 49 14.96 7.24 -8.20
CA TYR A 49 14.19 6.05 -8.54
C TYR A 49 12.68 6.31 -8.54
N SER A 50 12.17 7.01 -7.52
CA SER A 50 10.74 7.35 -7.43
C SER A 50 10.29 8.25 -8.60
N LEU A 51 11.12 9.23 -8.97
CA LEU A 51 10.87 10.11 -10.11
C LEU A 51 10.97 9.39 -11.45
N LEU A 52 11.91 8.44 -11.60
CA LEU A 52 12.00 7.59 -12.78
C LEU A 52 10.73 6.74 -12.94
N MET A 53 10.25 6.11 -11.87
CA MET A 53 9.01 5.33 -11.90
C MET A 53 7.79 6.22 -12.20
N PHE A 54 7.77 7.47 -11.72
CA PHE A 54 6.72 8.42 -12.08
C PHE A 54 6.72 8.72 -13.57
N PHE A 55 7.89 9.06 -14.11
CA PHE A 55 8.04 9.34 -15.54
C PHE A 55 7.57 8.15 -16.39
N LEU A 56 7.98 6.93 -16.04
CA LEU A 56 7.54 5.71 -16.70
C LEU A 56 6.02 5.51 -16.58
N CYS A 57 5.43 5.74 -15.41
CA CYS A 57 3.99 5.64 -15.22
C CYS A 57 3.22 6.61 -16.13
N CYS A 58 3.69 7.85 -16.23
CA CYS A 58 3.13 8.87 -17.12
C CYS A 58 3.27 8.46 -18.59
N LEU A 59 4.45 7.98 -19.00
CA LEU A 59 4.68 7.49 -20.36
C LEU A 59 3.72 6.35 -20.72
N PHE A 60 3.64 5.31 -19.88
CA PHE A 60 2.72 4.19 -20.09
C PHE A 60 1.25 4.65 -20.09
N SER A 61 0.89 5.68 -19.32
CA SER A 61 -0.46 6.24 -19.29
C SER A 61 -0.81 6.97 -20.58
N VAL A 62 0.13 7.77 -21.12
CA VAL A 62 -0.04 8.45 -22.41
C VAL A 62 -0.16 7.43 -23.54
N LEU A 63 0.71 6.40 -23.54
CA LEU A 63 0.64 5.34 -24.54
C LEU A 63 -0.67 4.55 -24.46
N TYR A 64 -1.15 4.26 -23.24
CA TYR A 64 -2.45 3.63 -23.01
C TYR A 64 -3.61 4.45 -23.61
N VAL A 65 -3.66 5.76 -23.31
CA VAL A 65 -4.69 6.66 -23.84
C VAL A 65 -4.62 6.72 -25.36
N ARG A 66 -3.42 6.90 -25.92
CA ARG A 66 -3.21 6.93 -27.37
C ARG A 66 -3.67 5.63 -28.04
N ALA A 67 -3.32 4.47 -27.48
CA ALA A 67 -3.73 3.18 -28.02
C ALA A 67 -5.25 2.95 -27.88
N SER A 68 -5.88 3.51 -26.85
CA SER A 68 -7.34 3.43 -26.63
C SER A 68 -8.12 4.36 -27.58
N LEU A 69 -7.56 5.50 -27.96
CA LEU A 69 -8.19 6.46 -28.88
C LEU A 69 -8.19 6.00 -30.35
N HIS A 70 -7.29 5.10 -30.76
CA HIS A 70 -7.22 4.54 -32.12
C HIS A 70 -8.18 3.36 -32.34
N LYS A 71 -9.20 3.16 -31.50
CA LYS A 71 -10.23 2.14 -31.70
C LYS A 71 -11.11 2.56 -32.89
N ASP A 72 -10.90 1.94 -34.06
CA ASP A 72 -11.76 2.14 -35.24
C ASP A 72 -13.18 1.61 -34.94
N PRO A 73 -14.24 2.45 -35.03
CA PRO A 73 -15.61 2.03 -34.73
C PRO A 73 -16.19 1.00 -35.69
N SER A 74 -15.57 0.80 -36.86
CA SER A 74 -16.09 -0.04 -37.94
C SER A 74 -15.45 -1.42 -38.06
N ALA A 75 -14.43 -1.69 -37.23
CA ALA A 75 -13.67 -2.92 -37.30
C ALA A 75 -14.12 -3.89 -36.19
N ASP A 76 -14.95 -4.88 -36.55
CA ASP A 76 -15.30 -6.03 -35.71
C ASP A 76 -14.08 -6.90 -35.32
N CYS A 77 -12.90 -6.58 -35.87
CA CYS A 77 -11.62 -7.14 -35.48
C CYS A 77 -10.59 -6.02 -35.41
N TYR A 78 -9.75 -6.02 -34.36
CA TYR A 78 -8.60 -5.14 -34.21
C TYR A 78 -7.82 -5.06 -35.54
N SER A 79 -7.94 -3.94 -36.26
CA SER A 79 -7.29 -3.79 -37.55
C SER A 79 -5.77 -3.80 -37.34
N SER A 80 -5.14 -4.83 -37.90
CA SER A 80 -3.71 -5.15 -37.83
C SER A 80 -2.80 -4.11 -38.50
N ALA A 81 -3.36 -3.02 -39.03
CA ALA A 81 -2.62 -1.95 -39.72
C ALA A 81 -1.91 -0.97 -38.77
N ALA A 82 -2.30 -0.94 -37.49
CA ALA A 82 -1.55 -0.25 -36.43
C ALA A 82 -1.36 -1.25 -35.30
N GLY A 83 -0.18 -1.87 -35.14
CA GLY A 83 0.05 -2.97 -34.17
C GLY A 83 -0.10 -2.65 -32.67
N PHE A 84 -0.78 -1.57 -32.29
CA PHE A 84 -0.84 -1.01 -30.93
C PHE A 84 -2.15 -1.24 -30.12
N PRO A 85 -3.37 -1.35 -30.69
CA PRO A 85 -4.60 -1.38 -29.89
C PRO A 85 -4.80 -2.70 -29.12
N PHE A 86 -4.24 -3.82 -29.58
CA PHE A 86 -4.23 -5.08 -28.80
C PHE A 86 -3.34 -5.00 -27.54
N LEU A 87 -2.33 -4.12 -27.54
CA LEU A 87 -1.39 -3.98 -26.41
C LEU A 87 -1.90 -3.04 -25.32
N ALA A 88 -2.86 -2.15 -25.63
CA ALA A 88 -3.45 -1.19 -24.68
C ALA A 88 -3.88 -1.81 -23.33
N PRO A 89 -4.61 -2.95 -23.29
CA PRO A 89 -4.98 -3.63 -22.04
C PRO A 89 -3.80 -3.99 -21.16
N TYR A 90 -2.67 -4.31 -21.79
CA TYR A 90 -1.51 -4.89 -21.13
C TYR A 90 -0.47 -3.83 -20.72
N MET A 91 -0.59 -2.58 -21.14
CA MET A 91 0.41 -1.53 -20.86
C MET A 91 0.51 -1.21 -19.36
N MET A 92 -0.60 -0.84 -18.72
CA MET A 92 -0.65 -0.56 -17.28
C MET A 92 -0.23 -1.74 -16.39
N PRO A 93 -0.71 -2.98 -16.59
CA PRO A 93 -0.29 -4.11 -15.77
C PRO A 93 1.18 -4.45 -16.01
N THR A 94 1.69 -4.31 -17.25
CA THR A 94 3.12 -4.49 -17.53
C THR A 94 3.96 -3.49 -16.75
N PHE A 95 3.58 -2.21 -16.71
CA PHE A 95 4.26 -1.21 -15.89
C PHE A 95 4.23 -1.57 -14.40
N LEU A 96 3.07 -1.97 -13.87
CA LEU A 96 2.94 -2.38 -12.47
C LEU A 96 3.80 -3.60 -12.15
N VAL A 97 3.88 -4.59 -13.06
CA VAL A 97 4.76 -5.75 -12.90
C VAL A 97 6.23 -5.33 -12.92
N ILE A 98 6.64 -4.45 -13.83
CA ILE A 98 8.01 -3.90 -13.86
C ILE A 98 8.32 -3.18 -12.53
N TRP A 99 7.42 -2.36 -12.04
CA TRP A 99 7.66 -1.60 -10.83
C TRP A 99 7.70 -2.50 -9.59
N ILE A 100 6.67 -3.34 -9.37
CA ILE A 100 6.64 -4.30 -8.26
C ILE A 100 7.85 -5.23 -8.34
N SER A 101 8.23 -5.70 -9.53
CA SER A 101 9.39 -6.57 -9.67
C SER A 101 10.70 -5.86 -9.34
N SER A 102 10.84 -4.59 -9.72
CA SER A 102 11.99 -3.79 -9.30
C SER A 102 12.02 -3.48 -7.79
N LEU A 103 10.93 -3.68 -7.06
CA LEU A 103 10.88 -3.59 -5.59
C LEU A 103 11.13 -4.95 -4.91
N VAL A 104 10.58 -6.04 -5.45
CA VAL A 104 10.53 -7.36 -4.80
C VAL A 104 11.59 -8.34 -5.32
N PHE A 105 11.88 -8.35 -6.63
CA PHE A 105 12.75 -9.38 -7.20
C PHE A 105 14.24 -9.09 -6.97
N PRO A 106 15.06 -10.14 -6.85
CA PRO A 106 16.49 -10.06 -6.63
C PRO A 106 17.33 -9.56 -7.80
N ILE A 107 16.92 -8.47 -8.45
CA ILE A 107 17.66 -7.83 -9.53
C ILE A 107 18.88 -7.13 -8.93
N ARG A 108 20.09 -7.62 -9.20
CA ARG A 108 21.34 -7.09 -8.62
C ARG A 108 21.55 -5.58 -8.86
N HIS A 109 20.95 -5.03 -9.91
CA HIS A 109 21.22 -3.69 -10.41
C HIS A 109 20.42 -2.55 -9.74
N VAL A 110 19.36 -2.86 -8.98
CA VAL A 110 18.55 -1.83 -8.29
C VAL A 110 18.69 -2.09 -6.79
N PHE A 111 19.48 -1.31 -6.06
CA PHE A 111 19.52 -1.27 -4.57
C PHE A 111 19.31 -2.61 -3.83
N TRP A 112 19.98 -3.68 -4.28
CA TRP A 112 19.73 -5.08 -3.87
C TRP A 112 19.74 -5.28 -2.35
N LYS A 113 20.77 -4.75 -1.67
CA LYS A 113 20.95 -4.94 -0.23
C LYS A 113 19.84 -4.26 0.58
N THR A 114 19.43 -3.05 0.20
CA THR A 114 18.34 -2.30 0.84
C THR A 114 16.99 -3.00 0.62
N ARG A 115 16.69 -3.43 -0.60
CA ARG A 115 15.42 -4.12 -0.91
C ARG A 115 15.30 -5.46 -0.18
N ASN A 116 16.38 -6.24 -0.11
CA ASN A 116 16.37 -7.47 0.68
C ASN A 116 16.25 -7.23 2.18
N ALA A 117 16.87 -6.17 2.71
CA ALA A 117 16.68 -5.79 4.10
C ALA A 117 15.21 -5.47 4.37
N PHE A 118 14.59 -4.64 3.52
CA PHE A 118 13.18 -4.30 3.62
C PHE A 118 12.27 -5.53 3.48
N ALA A 119 12.50 -6.39 2.48
CA ALA A 119 11.73 -7.61 2.28
C ALA A 119 11.81 -8.54 3.50
N ARG A 120 13.00 -8.72 4.08
CA ARG A 120 13.17 -9.49 5.32
C ARG A 120 12.37 -8.89 6.47
N VAL A 121 12.45 -7.57 6.68
CA VAL A 121 11.65 -6.88 7.73
C VAL A 121 10.16 -7.04 7.49
N PHE A 122 9.70 -6.90 6.25
CA PHE A 122 8.30 -7.09 5.87
C PHE A 122 7.82 -8.51 6.17
N PHE A 123 8.58 -9.53 5.77
CA PHE A 123 8.27 -10.92 6.12
C PHE A 123 8.33 -11.17 7.64
N GLN A 124 9.23 -10.52 8.38
CA GLN A 124 9.25 -10.59 9.84
C GLN A 124 8.00 -9.96 10.46
N CYS A 125 7.50 -8.86 9.90
CA CYS A 125 6.22 -8.25 10.31
C CYS A 125 5.03 -9.18 10.05
N MET A 126 5.05 -9.97 8.97
CA MET A 126 4.01 -10.95 8.69
C MET A 126 4.03 -12.14 9.66
N HIS A 127 5.22 -12.60 10.08
CA HIS A 127 5.41 -13.71 11.03
C HIS A 127 5.40 -13.28 12.49
N LEU A 128 4.96 -12.05 12.76
CA LEU A 128 5.12 -11.41 14.06
C LEU A 128 4.44 -12.06 15.27
N PRO A 129 3.39 -12.90 15.14
CA PRO A 129 2.95 -13.70 16.29
C PRO A 129 4.11 -14.50 16.92
N PHE A 130 5.14 -14.85 16.14
CA PHE A 130 6.22 -15.76 16.53
C PHE A 130 7.60 -15.10 16.68
N GLY A 131 7.83 -13.87 16.16
CA GLY A 131 9.15 -13.19 16.18
C GLY A 131 9.27 -12.05 17.19
N ASP A 132 10.49 -11.66 17.59
CA ASP A 132 10.72 -10.46 18.39
C ASP A 132 10.35 -9.17 17.63
N VAL A 133 9.85 -8.16 18.34
CA VAL A 133 9.50 -6.86 17.75
C VAL A 133 10.66 -5.90 18.00
N ARG A 134 11.44 -5.59 16.96
CA ARG A 134 12.44 -4.52 17.00
C ARG A 134 11.81 -3.23 16.49
N PHE A 135 12.55 -2.14 16.60
CA PHE A 135 12.07 -0.82 16.18
C PHE A 135 11.75 -0.79 14.67
N VAL A 136 12.54 -1.45 13.84
CA VAL A 136 12.35 -1.46 12.38
C VAL A 136 11.04 -2.15 11.98
N GLU A 137 10.68 -3.29 12.59
CA GLU A 137 9.38 -3.93 12.34
C GLU A 137 8.22 -3.09 12.85
N PHE A 138 8.41 -2.44 14.00
CA PHE A 138 7.39 -1.55 14.57
C PHE A 138 7.11 -0.36 13.64
N PHE A 139 8.17 0.27 13.11
CA PHE A 139 8.08 1.39 12.17
C PHE A 139 7.49 0.98 10.82
N VAL A 140 7.94 -0.13 10.23
CA VAL A 140 7.45 -0.61 8.93
C VAL A 140 5.98 -1.04 9.00
N ALA A 141 5.56 -1.70 10.07
CA ALA A 141 4.15 -2.07 10.25
C ALA A 141 3.25 -0.85 10.42
N ASP A 142 3.73 0.20 11.09
CA ASP A 142 2.99 1.44 11.24
C ASP A 142 2.76 2.13 9.88
N TRP A 143 3.81 2.22 9.06
CA TRP A 143 3.71 2.64 7.66
C TRP A 143 2.76 1.78 6.83
N GLY A 144 2.73 0.47 7.09
CA GLY A 144 1.82 -0.47 6.44
C GLY A 144 0.34 -0.14 6.68
N THR A 145 -0.03 0.48 7.80
CA THR A 145 -1.42 0.88 8.07
C THR A 145 -1.92 1.98 7.12
N SER A 146 -1.02 2.80 6.57
CA SER A 146 -1.33 3.79 5.54
C SER A 146 -1.48 3.18 4.12
N MET A 147 -1.15 1.89 3.94
CA MET A 147 -1.22 1.20 2.65
C MET A 147 -2.56 0.50 2.39
N VAL A 148 -3.57 0.70 3.24
CA VAL A 148 -4.90 0.09 3.09
C VAL A 148 -5.54 0.39 1.72
N ILE A 149 -5.53 1.65 1.28
CA ILE A 149 -6.11 2.05 0.00
C ILE A 149 -5.36 1.39 -1.18
N PRO A 150 -4.01 1.47 -1.26
CA PRO A 150 -3.22 0.74 -2.24
C PRO A 150 -3.51 -0.76 -2.30
N CYS A 151 -3.68 -1.42 -1.14
CA CYS A 151 -4.00 -2.85 -1.10
C CYS A 151 -5.38 -3.15 -1.72
N GLY A 152 -6.38 -2.30 -1.47
CA GLY A 152 -7.70 -2.38 -2.09
C GLY A 152 -7.68 -2.13 -3.60
N ASP A 153 -6.87 -1.18 -4.06
CA ASP A 153 -6.67 -0.93 -5.49
C ASP A 153 -5.94 -2.11 -6.17
N LEU A 154 -4.97 -2.71 -5.49
CA LEU A 154 -4.27 -3.91 -5.97
C LEU A 154 -5.23 -5.09 -6.12
N LEU A 155 -6.13 -5.31 -5.15
CA LEU A 155 -7.16 -6.35 -5.24
C LEU A 155 -8.02 -6.17 -6.51
N TYR A 156 -8.52 -4.96 -6.74
CA TYR A 156 -9.31 -4.66 -7.95
C TYR A 156 -8.49 -4.89 -9.22
N LEU A 157 -7.26 -4.39 -9.28
CA LEU A 157 -6.40 -4.53 -10.46
C LEU A 157 -6.09 -6.00 -10.76
N LEU A 158 -5.80 -6.81 -9.74
CA LEU A 158 -5.57 -8.25 -9.90
C LEU A 158 -6.81 -8.95 -10.46
N CYS A 159 -7.99 -8.65 -9.93
CA CYS A 159 -9.23 -9.20 -10.48
C CYS A 159 -9.46 -8.72 -11.91
N PHE A 160 -9.35 -7.41 -12.16
CA PHE A 160 -9.63 -6.82 -13.46
C PHE A 160 -8.75 -7.45 -14.54
N TYR A 161 -7.45 -7.60 -14.31
CA TYR A 161 -6.55 -8.17 -15.30
C TYR A 161 -6.64 -9.69 -15.47
N THR A 162 -7.18 -10.41 -14.49
CA THR A 162 -7.32 -11.88 -14.57
C THR A 162 -8.69 -12.32 -15.07
N ALA A 163 -9.75 -11.60 -14.73
CA ALA A 163 -11.12 -12.02 -14.99
C ALA A 163 -11.88 -11.12 -15.98
N GLU A 164 -11.58 -9.82 -16.03
CA GLU A 164 -12.42 -8.86 -16.77
C GLU A 164 -11.73 -8.14 -17.93
N ALA A 165 -10.39 -8.11 -18.01
CA ALA A 165 -9.68 -7.27 -18.95
C ALA A 165 -10.15 -7.54 -20.38
N HIS A 166 -10.15 -8.80 -20.82
CA HIS A 166 -10.64 -9.15 -22.16
C HIS A 166 -12.07 -8.65 -22.40
N SER A 167 -12.98 -8.87 -21.46
CA SER A 167 -14.39 -8.45 -21.55
C SER A 167 -14.60 -6.93 -21.55
N ALA A 168 -13.77 -6.18 -20.80
CA ALA A 168 -13.81 -4.73 -20.75
C ALA A 168 -13.37 -4.12 -22.08
N PHE A 169 -12.42 -4.74 -22.79
CA PHE A 169 -11.96 -4.27 -24.10
C PHE A 169 -12.89 -4.66 -25.26
N THR A 170 -13.71 -5.71 -25.08
CA THR A 170 -14.79 -6.11 -26.00
C THR A 170 -16.16 -5.50 -25.65
N ASN A 171 -16.19 -4.43 -24.82
CA ASN A 171 -17.41 -3.71 -24.41
C ASN A 171 -18.48 -4.57 -23.70
N SER A 172 -18.09 -5.65 -23.00
CA SER A 172 -18.97 -6.53 -22.23
C SER A 172 -18.53 -6.70 -20.77
N PRO A 173 -18.31 -5.63 -19.99
CA PRO A 173 -17.83 -5.75 -18.61
C PRO A 173 -18.89 -6.42 -17.71
N SER A 174 -18.48 -7.43 -16.96
CA SER A 174 -19.37 -8.21 -16.08
C SER A 174 -19.58 -7.60 -14.69
N GLY A 175 -18.74 -6.65 -14.26
CA GLY A 175 -18.84 -5.97 -12.97
C GLY A 175 -18.40 -6.81 -11.76
N VAL A 176 -18.01 -8.06 -11.98
CA VAL A 176 -17.52 -9.04 -11.01
C VAL A 176 -16.39 -8.46 -10.15
N CYS A 177 -15.44 -7.73 -10.74
CA CYS A 177 -14.29 -7.21 -9.99
C CYS A 177 -14.64 -6.05 -9.07
N LEU A 178 -15.66 -5.26 -9.42
CA LEU A 178 -16.19 -4.24 -8.53
C LEU A 178 -16.86 -4.91 -7.31
N ASP A 179 -17.56 -6.02 -7.52
CA ASP A 179 -18.20 -6.78 -6.44
C ASP A 179 -17.17 -7.51 -5.56
N VAL A 180 -16.12 -8.08 -6.15
CA VAL A 180 -14.96 -8.61 -5.41
C VAL A 180 -14.33 -7.51 -4.56
N GLN A 181 -14.09 -6.33 -5.12
CA GLN A 181 -13.52 -5.22 -4.36
C GLN A 181 -14.45 -4.81 -3.21
N LYS A 182 -15.74 -4.58 -3.46
CA LYS A 182 -16.71 -4.22 -2.41
C LYS A 182 -16.72 -5.24 -1.27
N LYS A 183 -16.67 -6.53 -1.59
CA LYS A 183 -16.74 -7.63 -0.61
C LYS A 183 -15.45 -7.82 0.18
N TYR A 184 -14.28 -7.61 -0.42
CA TYR A 184 -12.99 -7.98 0.17
C TYR A 184 -12.08 -6.80 0.52
N ASN A 185 -12.45 -5.55 0.20
CA ASN A 185 -11.64 -4.38 0.54
C ASN A 185 -11.43 -4.22 2.06
N PHE A 186 -12.48 -4.40 2.87
CA PHE A 186 -12.36 -4.31 4.33
C PHE A 186 -11.53 -5.45 4.94
N PRO A 187 -11.72 -6.74 4.58
CA PRO A 187 -10.80 -7.81 4.99
C PRO A 187 -9.33 -7.53 4.66
N VAL A 188 -9.06 -7.00 3.46
CA VAL A 188 -7.69 -6.62 3.06
C VAL A 188 -7.17 -5.47 3.92
N ALA A 189 -8.01 -4.47 4.22
CA ALA A 189 -7.68 -3.34 5.09
C ALA A 189 -7.34 -3.76 6.53
N MET A 190 -7.96 -4.83 7.04
CA MET A 190 -7.72 -5.34 8.39
C MET A 190 -6.31 -5.88 8.59
N ILE A 191 -5.69 -6.41 7.54
CA ILE A 191 -4.40 -7.13 7.62
C ILE A 191 -3.29 -6.28 8.28
N PRO A 192 -2.96 -5.07 7.79
CA PRO A 192 -1.91 -4.25 8.41
C PRO A 192 -2.25 -3.84 9.85
N TYR A 193 -3.51 -3.51 10.13
CA TYR A 193 -3.98 -3.14 11.47
C TYR A 193 -3.92 -4.32 12.45
N PHE A 194 -4.20 -5.53 11.98
CA PHE A 194 -4.08 -6.74 12.78
C PHE A 194 -2.63 -7.00 13.19
N TRP A 195 -1.69 -6.96 12.24
CA TRP A 195 -0.26 -7.14 12.56
C TRP A 195 0.23 -6.07 13.53
N ARG A 196 -0.17 -4.82 13.32
CA ARG A 196 0.18 -3.71 14.19
C ARG A 196 -0.43 -3.83 15.61
N GLY A 197 -1.67 -4.29 15.70
CA GLY A 197 -2.32 -4.65 16.96
C GLY A 197 -1.58 -5.77 17.70
N CYS A 198 -1.12 -6.81 17.00
CA CYS A 198 -0.33 -7.88 17.58
C CYS A 198 1.02 -7.37 18.14
N GLN A 199 1.71 -6.48 17.43
CA GLN A 199 2.96 -5.86 17.89
C GLN A 199 2.79 -5.10 19.20
N THR A 200 1.83 -4.18 19.24
CA THR A 200 1.58 -3.32 20.40
C THR A 200 1.16 -4.13 21.62
N PHE A 201 0.32 -5.15 21.44
CA PHE A 201 -0.08 -6.05 22.53
C PHE A 201 1.08 -6.88 23.06
N LYS A 202 1.94 -7.41 22.17
CA LYS A 202 3.14 -8.14 22.55
C LYS A 202 4.10 -7.26 23.34
N MET A 203 4.30 -6.01 22.92
CA MET A 203 5.13 -5.04 23.64
C MET A 203 4.57 -4.72 25.03
N TYR A 204 3.24 -4.60 25.16
CA TYR A 204 2.60 -4.48 26.46
C TYR A 204 2.89 -5.69 27.35
N LYS A 205 2.71 -6.91 26.84
CA LYS A 205 3.02 -8.14 27.60
C LYS A 205 4.48 -8.24 28.02
N LYS A 206 5.41 -7.78 27.17
CA LYS A 206 6.86 -7.84 27.43
C LYS A 206 7.33 -6.81 28.45
N THR A 207 6.76 -5.61 28.45
CA THR A 207 7.27 -4.46 29.23
C THR A 207 6.38 -4.07 30.42
N GLY A 208 5.10 -4.44 30.40
CA GLY A 208 4.09 -3.96 31.37
C GLY A 208 3.69 -2.49 31.21
N ILE A 209 4.25 -1.76 30.22
CA ILE A 209 4.00 -0.33 30.05
C ILE A 209 2.62 -0.10 29.44
N LYS A 210 1.74 0.57 30.19
CA LYS A 210 0.34 0.84 29.80
C LYS A 210 0.21 1.58 28.45
N ALA A 211 1.17 2.43 28.09
CA ALA A 211 1.16 3.13 26.81
C ALA A 211 1.04 2.16 25.61
N HIS A 212 1.70 0.99 25.66
CA HIS A 212 1.56 -0.01 24.59
C HIS A 212 0.16 -0.61 24.50
N LEU A 213 -0.54 -0.75 25.64
CA LEU A 213 -1.92 -1.22 25.65
C LEU A 213 -2.89 -0.17 25.10
N VAL A 214 -2.67 1.11 25.43
CA VAL A 214 -3.45 2.21 24.85
C VAL A 214 -3.17 2.31 23.33
N ASN A 215 -1.92 2.09 22.89
CA ASN A 215 -1.62 2.02 21.45
C ASN A 215 -2.31 0.82 20.78
N HIS A 216 -2.39 -0.32 21.47
CA HIS A 216 -3.14 -1.47 20.98
C HIS A 216 -4.62 -1.15 20.79
N GLY A 217 -5.23 -0.42 21.73
CA GLY A 217 -6.61 0.08 21.64
C GLY A 217 -6.87 0.89 20.38
N LYS A 218 -5.90 1.75 19.98
CA LYS A 218 -5.95 2.50 18.72
C LYS A 218 -6.13 1.58 17.52
N TYR A 219 -5.36 0.50 17.40
CA TYR A 219 -5.48 -0.40 16.25
C TYR A 219 -6.73 -1.31 16.34
N GLN A 220 -7.19 -1.64 17.55
CA GLN A 220 -8.43 -2.39 17.73
C GLN A 220 -9.67 -1.60 17.31
N SER A 221 -9.72 -0.28 17.52
CA SER A 221 -10.85 0.54 17.07
C SER A 221 -11.03 0.49 15.54
N PHE A 222 -9.93 0.54 14.78
CA PHE A 222 -9.98 0.35 13.32
C PHE A 222 -10.39 -1.06 12.92
N LEU A 223 -9.94 -2.10 13.62
CA LEU A 223 -10.38 -3.48 13.33
C LEU A 223 -11.89 -3.63 13.53
N ILE A 224 -12.45 -3.04 14.59
CA ILE A 224 -13.89 -3.04 14.83
C ILE A 224 -14.62 -2.29 13.71
N TYR A 225 -14.14 -1.11 13.32
CA TYR A 225 -14.66 -0.36 12.17
C TYR A 225 -14.67 -1.21 10.89
N PHE A 226 -13.55 -1.88 10.57
CA PHE A 226 -13.47 -2.71 9.36
C PHE A 226 -14.39 -3.92 9.42
N VAL A 227 -14.55 -4.58 10.57
CA VAL A 227 -15.48 -5.71 10.73
C VAL A 227 -16.92 -5.27 10.49
N ILE A 228 -17.34 -4.13 11.06
CA ILE A 228 -18.70 -3.61 10.88
C ILE A 228 -18.93 -3.19 9.42
N SER A 229 -17.94 -2.55 8.81
CA SER A 229 -18.01 -2.13 7.41
C SER A 229 -18.01 -3.32 6.45
N TRP A 230 -17.30 -4.40 6.80
CA TRP A 230 -17.36 -5.66 6.07
C TRP A 230 -18.73 -6.32 6.21
N ALA A 231 -19.31 -6.33 7.42
CA ALA A 231 -20.66 -6.82 7.64
C ALA A 231 -21.68 -6.03 6.82
N TYR A 232 -21.56 -4.69 6.76
CA TYR A 232 -22.39 -3.85 5.89
C TYR A 232 -22.21 -4.21 4.40
N ALA A 233 -20.97 -4.46 3.95
CA ALA A 233 -20.71 -4.86 2.57
C ALA A 233 -21.33 -6.21 2.19
N LEU A 234 -21.48 -7.13 3.15
CA LEU A 234 -22.11 -8.43 2.96
C LEU A 234 -23.64 -8.38 3.12
N TRP A 235 -24.13 -7.57 4.05
CA TRP A 235 -25.54 -7.44 4.41
C TRP A 235 -25.91 -5.97 4.55
N PRO A 236 -26.17 -5.27 3.43
CA PRO A 236 -26.44 -3.84 3.47
C PRO A 236 -27.71 -3.52 4.25
N CYS A 237 -27.58 -2.74 5.32
CA CYS A 237 -28.71 -2.15 6.04
C CYS A 237 -28.29 -0.82 6.70
N ASP A 238 -29.27 0.07 6.93
CA ASP A 238 -29.02 1.42 7.43
C ASP A 238 -28.33 1.43 8.80
N ALA A 239 -28.71 0.49 9.68
CA ALA A 239 -28.12 0.38 11.01
C ALA A 239 -26.61 0.08 10.94
N LEU A 240 -26.18 -0.85 10.08
CA LEU A 240 -24.76 -1.17 9.89
C LEU A 240 -24.00 -0.04 9.20
N ASN A 241 -24.62 0.66 8.26
CA ASN A 241 -24.03 1.84 7.62
C ASN A 241 -23.76 2.95 8.64
N VAL A 242 -24.78 3.34 9.42
CA VAL A 242 -24.63 4.36 10.47
C VAL A 242 -23.59 3.94 11.50
N LEU A 243 -23.62 2.69 11.95
CA LEU A 243 -22.64 2.17 12.91
C LEU A 243 -21.21 2.18 12.34
N SER A 244 -21.03 1.83 11.07
CA SER A 244 -19.74 1.90 10.37
C SER A 244 -19.16 3.32 10.40
N TRP A 245 -19.97 4.34 10.07
CA TRP A 245 -19.54 5.74 10.13
C TRP A 245 -19.17 6.20 11.54
N ILE A 246 -19.96 5.82 12.55
CA ILE A 246 -19.65 6.13 13.95
C ILE A 246 -18.32 5.51 14.36
N MET A 247 -18.11 4.22 14.06
CA MET A 247 -16.90 3.51 14.42
C MET A 247 -15.68 4.02 13.65
N HIS A 248 -15.84 4.42 12.39
CA HIS A 248 -14.79 5.09 11.63
C HIS A 248 -14.38 6.40 12.31
N PHE A 249 -15.36 7.25 12.62
CA PHE A 249 -15.10 8.53 13.29
C PHE A 249 -14.39 8.35 14.63
N VAL A 250 -14.83 7.41 15.47
CA VAL A 250 -14.19 7.11 16.75
C VAL A 250 -12.75 6.62 16.56
N ALA A 251 -12.50 5.76 15.57
CA ALA A 251 -11.15 5.27 15.29
C ALA A 251 -10.20 6.40 14.83
N GLU A 252 -10.67 7.28 13.95
CA GLU A 252 -9.91 8.45 13.48
C GLU A 252 -9.62 9.45 14.61
N VAL A 253 -10.62 9.77 15.44
CA VAL A 253 -10.42 10.67 16.58
C VAL A 253 -9.41 10.06 17.57
N TYR A 254 -9.50 8.76 17.86
CA TYR A 254 -8.53 8.11 18.72
C TYR A 254 -7.12 8.17 18.10
N ALA A 255 -6.97 7.85 16.81
CA ALA A 255 -5.67 7.95 16.15
C ALA A 255 -5.08 9.35 16.21
N TRP A 256 -5.89 10.35 15.88
CA TRP A 256 -5.46 11.75 15.91
C TRP A 256 -5.04 12.21 17.32
N VAL A 257 -5.81 11.86 18.35
CA VAL A 257 -5.46 12.16 19.74
C VAL A 257 -4.16 11.47 20.14
N TRP A 258 -3.98 10.20 19.75
CA TRP A 258 -2.74 9.48 20.01
C TRP A 258 -1.55 10.17 19.36
N ASP A 259 -1.65 10.52 18.08
CA ASP A 259 -0.53 11.07 17.32
C ASP A 259 -0.09 12.42 17.91
N ILE A 260 -1.03 13.29 18.30
CA ILE A 260 -0.72 14.58 18.93
C ILE A 260 -0.05 14.42 20.30
N LEU A 261 -0.61 13.57 21.15
CA LEU A 261 -0.18 13.44 22.54
C LEU A 261 1.09 12.61 22.68
N MET A 262 1.19 11.51 21.95
CA MET A 262 2.23 10.50 22.13
C MET A 262 3.34 10.61 21.10
N ASP A 263 3.00 10.72 19.81
CA ASP A 263 3.99 10.62 18.74
C ASP A 263 4.63 11.98 18.41
N TRP A 264 3.87 13.08 18.48
CA TRP A 264 4.36 14.43 18.17
C TRP A 264 4.86 15.20 19.40
N GLY A 265 4.40 14.82 20.60
CA GLY A 265 4.85 15.43 21.85
C GLY A 265 4.53 16.93 21.96
N TRP A 266 3.46 17.40 21.30
CA TRP A 266 3.08 18.81 21.29
C TRP A 266 2.45 19.28 22.60
N ILE A 267 1.96 18.34 23.41
CA ILE A 267 1.41 18.60 24.74
C ILE A 267 2.32 17.87 25.73
N LYS A 268 3.09 18.63 26.51
CA LYS A 268 3.98 18.12 27.56
C LYS A 268 3.23 17.93 28.87
#